data_AF-A0A521RVE7-F1
#
_entry.id   AF-A0A521RVE7-F1
#
_cell.length_a   1.000
_cell.length_b   1.000
_cell.length_c   1.000
_cell.angle_alpha   90.00
_cell.angle_beta   90.00
_cell.angle_gamma   90.00
#
_symmetry.space_group_name_H-M   'P 1'
#
loop_
_entity.id
_entity.type
_entity.pdbx_description
1 polymer ?
#
loop_
_entity_poly.entity_id
_entity_poly.type
_entity_poly.pdbx_seq_one_letter_code
_entity_poly.pdbx_strand_id
1 'polypeptide(L)'
;MPTSLIKRIGIALLFFLILNALLGRVETQRAKEELVDTSSYDALTPGEFVGTIALAGFRAMAVDMLWVRAIDLWKEKDWYQALTVYRLISKLQPHFEEAWVNNGWNMAINIAVSKRQKGADAEAWGWVERGLDYLKEGISRNPKSHYLHYYYGWLTYRIGQDEYYRARFAQDGLDPLEESYLYLKKASDLKGPHYAYDNRLAFLLHEKGVWAQENGNRVAALEFFKASKSHMERASTLIPDGPPGSEAHLNFLNYKESLTRKMADLDRLIQELQRS
;
A
#
# COMPACT_ATOMS: atom_id res chain seq x y z
N MET A 1 40.45 15.02 38.65
CA MET A 1 39.16 14.58 38.05
C MET A 1 38.81 15.15 36.66
N PRO A 2 39.40 16.23 36.08
CA PRO A 2 38.94 16.73 34.77
C PRO A 2 39.51 16.02 33.53
N THR A 3 40.69 15.38 33.62
CA THR A 3 41.39 14.79 32.47
C THR A 3 40.74 13.53 31.91
N SER A 4 40.07 12.73 32.74
CA SER A 4 39.35 11.53 32.29
C SER A 4 38.05 11.86 31.56
N LEU A 5 37.37 12.94 31.96
CA LEU A 5 36.15 13.41 31.29
C LEU A 5 36.47 13.99 29.91
N ILE A 6 37.53 14.81 29.81
CA ILE A 6 37.98 15.37 28.53
C ILE A 6 38.37 14.27 27.53
N LYS A 7 39.08 13.22 27.99
CA LYS A 7 39.42 12.06 27.15
C LYS A 7 38.17 11.31 26.66
N ARG A 8 37.17 11.10 27.53
CA ARG A 8 35.92 10.43 27.16
C ARG A 8 35.12 11.25 26.14
N ILE A 9 35.05 12.56 26.31
CA ILE A 9 34.41 13.47 25.34
C ILE A 9 35.16 13.43 24.00
N GLY A 10 36.48 13.49 24.02
CA GLY A 10 37.30 13.39 22.80
C GLY A 10 37.10 12.09 22.04
N ILE A 11 37.02 10.96 22.76
CA ILE A 11 36.72 9.65 22.16
C ILE A 11 35.31 9.64 21.56
N ALA A 12 34.30 10.13 22.28
CA ALA A 12 32.93 10.18 21.78
C ALA A 12 32.79 11.06 20.52
N LEU A 13 33.46 12.22 20.48
CA LEU A 13 33.51 13.09 19.31
C LEU A 13 34.21 12.41 18.12
N LEU A 14 35.32 11.71 18.37
CA LEU A 14 36.02 10.96 17.33
C LEU A 14 35.13 9.85 16.76
N PHE A 15 34.45 9.07 17.61
CA PHE A 15 33.48 8.07 17.16
C PHE A 15 32.32 8.69 16.37
N PHE A 16 31.79 9.82 16.83
CA PHE A 16 30.73 10.54 16.12
C PHE A 16 31.18 10.98 14.72
N LEU A 17 32.38 11.53 14.58
CA LEU A 17 32.94 11.94 13.28
C LEU A 17 33.15 10.74 12.35
N ILE A 18 33.68 9.62 12.87
CA ILE A 18 33.86 8.39 12.10
C ILE A 18 32.51 7.84 11.63
N LEU A 19 31.53 7.75 12.53
CA LEU A 19 30.17 7.30 12.21
C LEU A 19 29.52 8.19 11.16
N ASN A 20 29.65 9.51 11.29
CA ASN A 20 29.11 10.47 10.32
C ASN A 20 29.74 10.30 8.94
N ALA A 21 31.06 10.11 8.87
CA ALA A 21 31.76 9.84 7.61
C ALA A 21 31.34 8.51 6.96
N LEU A 22 31.13 7.46 7.75
CA LEU A 22 30.63 6.17 7.27
C LEU A 22 29.18 6.27 6.78
N LEU A 23 28.31 6.96 7.52
CA LEU A 23 26.93 7.24 7.11
C LEU A 23 26.89 8.02 5.79
N GLY A 24 27.73 9.05 5.63
CA GLY A 24 27.79 9.81 4.38
C GLY A 24 28.18 8.94 3.17
N ARG A 25 29.08 7.97 3.35
CA ARG A 25 29.45 7.01 2.28
C ARG A 25 28.30 6.08 1.92
N VAL A 26 27.59 5.57 2.92
CA VAL A 26 26.40 4.72 2.72
C VAL A 26 25.33 5.51 1.97
N GLU A 27 25.04 6.74 2.38
CA GLU A 27 24.05 7.58 1.69
C GLU A 27 24.46 7.92 0.25
N THR A 28 25.76 8.17 0.00
CA THR A 28 26.25 8.39 -1.36
C THR A 28 26.08 7.14 -2.24
N GLN A 29 26.35 5.96 -1.70
CA GLN A 29 26.15 4.70 -2.41
C GLN A 29 24.66 4.44 -2.67
N ARG A 30 23.81 4.65 -1.67
CA ARG A 30 22.35 4.53 -1.79
C ARG A 30 21.78 5.47 -2.85
N ALA A 31 22.27 6.70 -2.92
CA ALA A 31 21.88 7.65 -3.96
C ALA A 31 22.38 7.22 -5.35
N LYS A 32 23.63 6.75 -5.46
CA LYS A 32 24.21 6.27 -6.71
C LYS A 32 23.49 5.05 -7.28
N GLU A 33 23.04 4.15 -6.41
CA GLU A 33 22.32 2.93 -6.77
C GLU A 33 20.79 3.15 -6.89
N GLU A 34 20.33 4.40 -6.81
CA GLU A 34 18.90 4.78 -6.82
C GLU A 34 18.06 4.04 -5.77
N LEU A 35 18.68 3.60 -4.67
CA LEU A 35 18.02 2.93 -3.55
C LEU A 35 17.24 3.90 -2.67
N VAL A 36 17.34 5.22 -2.93
CA VAL A 36 16.59 6.28 -2.26
C VAL A 36 16.27 7.37 -3.28
N ASP A 37 15.01 7.80 -3.34
CA ASP A 37 14.51 8.76 -4.35
C ASP A 37 14.84 10.22 -4.04
N THR A 38 15.13 10.54 -2.78
CA THR A 38 15.54 11.87 -2.29
C THR A 38 16.46 11.68 -1.10
N SER A 39 17.39 12.61 -0.82
CA SER A 39 18.04 12.57 0.49
C SER A 39 16.93 12.59 1.56
N SER A 40 17.05 11.77 2.61
CA SER A 40 16.01 11.60 3.64
C SER A 40 15.61 12.91 4.35
N TYR A 41 16.29 14.01 4.03
CA TYR A 41 16.17 15.33 4.64
C TYR A 41 15.63 16.40 3.68
N ASP A 42 15.87 16.31 2.36
CA ASP A 42 15.48 17.36 1.40
C ASP A 42 13.95 17.43 1.16
N ALA A 43 13.24 16.33 1.41
CA ALA A 43 11.79 16.25 1.29
C ALA A 43 11.04 16.60 2.59
N LEU A 44 11.74 16.90 3.69
CA LEU A 44 11.10 17.21 4.97
C LEU A 44 10.62 18.66 5.02
N THR A 45 9.40 18.87 5.52
CA THR A 45 8.97 20.20 5.93
C THR A 45 9.81 20.68 7.13
N PRO A 46 9.92 22.00 7.38
CA PRO A 46 10.72 22.52 8.49
C PRO A 46 10.41 21.89 9.86
N GLY A 47 9.13 21.58 10.14
CA GLY A 47 8.73 20.89 11.38
C GLY A 47 9.18 19.43 11.45
N GLU A 48 9.15 18.71 10.34
CA GLU A 48 9.63 17.32 10.23
C GLU A 48 11.16 17.26 10.37
N PHE A 49 11.86 18.27 9.83
CA PHE A 49 13.30 18.44 9.96
C PHE A 49 13.71 18.68 11.42
N VAL A 50 13.01 19.56 12.15
CA VAL A 50 13.26 19.80 13.58
C VAL A 50 13.03 18.54 14.40
N GLY A 51 11.95 17.80 14.18
CA GLY A 51 11.70 16.52 14.87
C GLY A 51 12.78 15.48 14.58
N THR A 52 13.25 15.42 13.33
CA THR A 52 14.33 14.53 12.91
C THR A 52 15.66 14.88 13.58
N ILE A 53 16.03 16.16 13.63
CA ILE A 53 17.25 16.62 14.32
C ILE A 53 17.15 16.41 15.83
N ALA A 54 16.02 16.77 16.44
CA ALA A 54 15.84 16.70 17.88
C ALA A 54 15.93 15.26 18.40
N LEU A 55 15.43 14.29 17.64
CA LEU A 55 15.46 12.88 18.03
C LEU A 55 16.72 12.16 17.55
N ALA A 56 17.43 12.68 16.55
CA ALA A 56 18.63 12.09 15.97
C ALA A 56 18.47 10.55 15.78
N GLY A 57 19.36 9.75 16.37
CA GLY A 57 19.31 8.28 16.30
C GLY A 57 18.15 7.62 17.06
N PHE A 58 17.45 8.34 17.93
CA PHE A 58 16.31 7.82 18.71
C PHE A 58 14.97 7.91 17.98
N ARG A 59 14.94 8.48 16.77
CA ARG A 59 13.74 8.63 15.94
C ARG A 59 12.99 7.31 15.72
N ALA A 60 13.72 6.22 15.46
CA ALA A 60 13.10 4.90 15.28
C ALA A 60 12.40 4.39 16.55
N MET A 61 13.07 4.47 17.70
CA MET A 61 12.48 4.07 18.99
C MET A 61 11.25 4.92 19.34
N ALA A 62 11.29 6.22 19.07
CA ALA A 62 10.15 7.10 19.28
C ALA A 62 8.96 6.68 18.39
N VAL A 63 9.20 6.32 17.13
CA VAL A 63 8.16 5.80 16.23
C VAL A 63 7.60 4.47 16.75
N ASP A 64 8.43 3.55 17.21
CA ASP A 64 7.96 2.28 17.77
C ASP A 64 7.06 2.49 19.00
N MET A 65 7.45 3.40 19.90
CA MET A 65 6.63 3.76 21.07
C MET A 65 5.30 4.39 20.65
N LEU A 66 5.31 5.29 19.67
CA LEU A 66 4.09 5.88 19.12
C LEU A 66 3.22 4.82 18.45
N TRP A 67 3.81 3.84 17.77
CA TRP A 67 3.08 2.74 17.14
C TRP A 67 2.32 1.90 18.18
N VAL A 68 3.00 1.50 19.26
CA VAL A 68 2.37 0.80 20.39
C VAL A 68 1.26 1.65 20.99
N ARG A 69 1.49 2.96 21.20
CA ARG A 69 0.44 3.87 21.70
C ARG A 69 -0.77 3.93 20.77
N ALA A 70 -0.56 3.98 19.46
CA ALA A 70 -1.64 3.98 18.49
C ALA A 70 -2.47 2.69 18.56
N ILE A 71 -1.82 1.53 18.70
CA ILE A 71 -2.49 0.23 18.90
C ILE A 71 -3.36 0.26 20.17
N ASP A 72 -2.84 0.78 21.28
CA ASP A 72 -3.60 0.83 22.54
C ASP A 72 -4.80 1.77 22.44
N LEU A 73 -4.64 2.95 21.82
CA LEU A 73 -5.75 3.86 21.54
C LEU A 73 -6.84 3.21 20.67
N TRP A 74 -6.44 2.38 19.69
CA TRP A 74 -7.40 1.60 18.91
C TRP A 74 -8.18 0.59 19.75
N LYS A 75 -7.51 -0.13 20.66
CA LYS A 75 -8.18 -1.05 21.61
C LYS A 75 -9.15 -0.32 22.53
N GLU A 76 -8.78 0.88 22.99
CA GLU A 76 -9.58 1.77 23.83
C GLU A 76 -10.75 2.44 23.06
N LYS A 77 -10.81 2.25 21.74
CA LYS A 77 -11.75 2.92 20.81
C LYS A 77 -11.61 4.45 20.77
N ASP A 78 -10.46 4.97 21.17
CA ASP A 78 -10.10 6.38 20.97
C ASP A 78 -9.49 6.58 19.58
N TRP A 79 -10.35 6.43 18.56
CA TRP A 79 -9.93 6.40 17.17
C TRP A 79 -9.28 7.72 16.74
N TYR A 80 -9.82 8.87 17.16
CA TYR A 80 -9.32 10.18 16.76
C TYR A 80 -7.90 10.46 17.28
N GLN A 81 -7.63 10.10 18.54
CA GLN A 81 -6.27 10.19 19.06
C GLN A 81 -5.35 9.21 18.33
N ALA A 82 -5.81 7.98 18.05
CA ALA A 82 -5.03 7.02 17.29
C ALA A 82 -4.64 7.56 15.90
N LEU A 83 -5.59 8.15 15.16
CA LEU A 83 -5.33 8.77 13.85
C LEU A 83 -4.28 9.88 13.93
N THR A 84 -4.31 10.67 15.00
CA THR A 84 -3.35 11.76 15.25
C THR A 84 -1.95 11.19 15.51
N VAL A 85 -1.85 10.08 16.26
CA VAL A 85 -0.57 9.40 16.49
C VAL A 85 -0.01 8.82 15.19
N TYR A 86 -0.82 8.17 14.36
CA TYR A 86 -0.37 7.72 13.03
C TYR A 86 0.11 8.87 12.14
N ARG A 87 -0.60 10.01 12.15
CA ARG A 87 -0.18 11.20 11.41
C ARG A 87 1.18 11.71 11.90
N LEU A 88 1.42 11.69 13.21
CA LEU A 88 2.72 12.05 13.79
C LEU A 88 3.80 11.06 13.35
N ILE A 89 3.51 9.76 13.35
CA ILE A 89 4.44 8.73 12.85
C ILE A 89 4.79 8.99 11.39
N SER A 90 3.81 9.23 10.51
CA SER A 90 4.06 9.50 9.10
C SER A 90 4.86 10.79 8.86
N LYS A 91 4.70 11.83 9.69
CA LYS A 91 5.56 13.02 9.67
C LYS A 91 6.98 12.70 10.17
N LEU A 92 7.06 11.93 11.25
CA LEU A 92 8.33 11.52 11.82
C LEU A 92 9.05 10.53 10.93
N GLN A 93 8.41 9.67 10.13
CA GLN A 93 9.03 8.71 9.21
C GLN A 93 8.20 8.60 7.92
N PRO A 94 8.36 9.55 6.99
CA PRO A 94 7.56 9.59 5.76
C PRO A 94 7.70 8.37 4.85
N HIS A 95 8.83 7.66 4.95
CA HIS A 95 9.08 6.43 4.18
C HIS A 95 8.62 5.15 4.88
N PHE A 96 8.03 5.25 6.08
CA PHE A 96 7.41 4.11 6.73
C PHE A 96 5.99 3.91 6.18
N GLU A 97 5.90 3.11 5.11
CA GLU A 97 4.71 2.90 4.29
C GLU A 97 3.52 2.39 5.13
N GLU A 98 3.78 1.55 6.13
CA GLU A 98 2.77 0.96 6.99
C GLU A 98 1.98 2.02 7.77
N ALA A 99 2.58 3.14 8.17
CA ALA A 99 1.86 4.22 8.83
C ALA A 99 0.84 4.89 7.89
N TRP A 100 1.19 5.01 6.60
CA TRP A 100 0.28 5.50 5.57
C TRP A 100 -0.88 4.52 5.34
N VAL A 101 -0.55 3.24 5.14
CA VAL A 101 -1.53 2.18 4.91
C VAL A 101 -2.50 2.01 6.07
N ASN A 102 -1.99 1.90 7.30
CA ASN A 102 -2.82 1.64 8.47
C ASN A 102 -3.78 2.79 8.74
N ASN A 103 -3.30 4.05 8.71
CA ASN A 103 -4.18 5.18 8.96
C ASN A 103 -5.22 5.36 7.85
N GLY A 104 -4.80 5.26 6.59
CA GLY A 104 -5.69 5.38 5.42
C GLY A 104 -6.80 4.34 5.45
N TRP A 105 -6.44 3.09 5.73
CA TRP A 105 -7.41 2.00 5.89
C TRP A 105 -8.33 2.20 7.08
N ASN A 106 -7.78 2.59 8.24
CA ASN A 106 -8.56 2.81 9.44
C ASN A 106 -9.64 3.89 9.23
N MET A 107 -9.31 4.97 8.53
CA MET A 107 -10.29 5.99 8.16
C MET A 107 -11.31 5.44 7.16
N ALA A 108 -10.87 4.95 6.01
CA ALA A 108 -11.76 4.63 4.90
C ALA A 108 -12.55 3.32 5.04
N ILE A 109 -12.12 2.41 5.92
CA ILE A 109 -12.83 1.15 6.20
C ILE A 109 -13.36 1.16 7.62
N ASN A 110 -12.49 1.16 8.63
CA ASN A 110 -12.93 0.84 10.00
C ASN A 110 -13.88 1.91 10.56
N ILE A 111 -13.50 3.19 10.47
CA ILE A 111 -14.35 4.29 10.94
C ILE A 111 -15.54 4.47 9.99
N ALA A 112 -15.32 4.51 8.67
CA ALA A 112 -16.39 4.69 7.70
C ALA A 112 -17.50 3.62 7.83
N VAL A 113 -17.15 2.34 7.93
CA VAL A 113 -18.12 1.25 8.16
C VAL A 113 -18.85 1.43 9.48
N SER A 114 -18.17 1.84 10.55
CA SER A 114 -18.83 2.15 11.83
C SER A 114 -19.87 3.28 11.69
N LYS A 115 -19.60 4.29 10.84
CA LYS A 115 -20.54 5.37 10.55
C LYS A 115 -21.71 4.91 9.69
N ARG A 116 -21.47 4.09 8.65
CA ARG A 116 -22.53 3.45 7.83
C ARG A 116 -23.49 2.65 8.69
N GLN A 117 -22.97 1.83 9.61
CA GLN A 117 -23.80 1.03 10.53
C GLN A 117 -24.71 1.87 11.44
N LYS A 118 -24.38 3.16 11.65
CA LYS A 118 -25.18 4.11 12.42
C LYS A 118 -26.09 4.99 11.54
N GLY A 119 -26.18 4.71 10.24
CA GLY A 119 -26.95 5.51 9.27
C GLY A 119 -26.32 6.86 8.93
N ALA A 120 -25.06 7.09 9.30
CA ALA A 120 -24.36 8.35 9.08
C ALA A 120 -23.56 8.32 7.76
N ASP A 121 -24.26 8.14 6.63
CA ASP A 121 -23.65 7.85 5.33
C ASP A 121 -22.74 8.97 4.80
N ALA A 122 -23.17 10.22 4.93
CA ALA A 122 -22.38 11.38 4.52
C ALA A 122 -21.11 11.52 5.38
N GLU A 123 -21.21 11.22 6.68
CA GLU A 123 -20.02 11.21 7.55
C GLU A 123 -19.07 10.08 7.16
N ALA A 124 -19.60 8.90 6.84
CA ALA A 124 -18.81 7.77 6.38
C ALA A 124 -18.05 8.08 5.08
N TRP A 125 -18.70 8.73 4.12
CA TRP A 125 -18.04 9.19 2.90
C TRP A 125 -16.89 10.16 3.21
N GLY A 126 -17.10 11.13 4.11
CA GLY A 126 -16.04 12.02 4.53
C GLY A 126 -14.83 11.32 5.20
N TRP A 127 -15.01 10.12 5.76
CA TRP A 127 -13.88 9.31 6.25
C TRP A 127 -13.20 8.51 5.14
N VAL A 128 -13.96 8.05 4.15
CA VAL A 128 -13.45 7.46 2.93
C VAL A 128 -12.52 8.43 2.21
N GLU A 129 -12.99 9.65 1.94
CA GLU A 129 -12.21 10.70 1.26
C GLU A 129 -10.91 10.99 2.01
N ARG A 130 -10.98 11.24 3.33
CA ARG A 130 -9.79 11.49 4.16
C ARG A 130 -8.80 10.33 4.15
N GLY A 131 -9.28 9.09 4.12
CA GLY A 131 -8.42 7.91 4.04
C GLY A 131 -7.72 7.76 2.70
N LEU A 132 -8.43 8.01 1.60
CA LEU A 132 -7.88 7.99 0.25
C LEU A 132 -6.87 9.13 0.03
N ASP A 133 -7.19 10.34 0.49
CA ASP A 133 -6.29 11.50 0.42
C ASP A 133 -5.01 11.27 1.23
N TYR A 134 -5.12 10.64 2.41
CA TYR A 134 -3.95 10.28 3.20
C TYR A 134 -3.02 9.30 2.49
N LEU A 135 -3.60 8.32 1.77
CA LEU A 135 -2.80 7.40 0.96
C LEU A 135 -2.18 8.09 -0.26
N LYS A 136 -2.90 9.00 -0.92
CA LYS A 136 -2.35 9.82 -2.02
C LYS A 136 -1.18 10.67 -1.53
N GLU A 137 -1.28 11.25 -0.33
CA GLU A 137 -0.15 11.94 0.31
C GLU A 137 1.02 10.98 0.52
N GLY A 138 0.77 9.79 1.08
CA GLY A 138 1.79 8.76 1.24
C GLY A 138 2.47 8.37 -0.08
N ILE A 139 1.69 8.20 -1.17
CA ILE A 139 2.20 7.92 -2.52
C ILE A 139 3.05 9.10 -3.03
N SER A 140 2.61 10.35 -2.82
CA SER A 140 3.38 11.52 -3.22
C SER A 140 4.74 11.60 -2.53
N ARG A 141 4.83 11.14 -1.28
CA ARG A 141 6.07 11.04 -0.49
C ARG A 141 6.93 9.83 -0.87
N ASN A 142 6.33 8.82 -1.51
CA ASN A 142 6.95 7.54 -1.84
C ASN A 142 6.52 7.05 -3.24
N PRO A 143 6.87 7.78 -4.33
CA PRO A 143 6.31 7.53 -5.65
C PRO A 143 6.71 6.19 -6.28
N LYS A 144 7.81 5.58 -5.82
CA LYS A 144 8.25 4.24 -6.24
C LYS A 144 7.72 3.10 -5.36
N SER A 145 6.88 3.41 -4.36
CA SER A 145 6.29 2.39 -3.49
C SER A 145 5.28 1.53 -4.23
N HIS A 146 5.66 0.30 -4.58
CA HIS A 146 4.69 -0.67 -5.09
C HIS A 146 3.61 -0.97 -4.04
N TYR A 147 3.95 -0.92 -2.75
CA TYR A 147 3.05 -1.27 -1.65
C TYR A 147 1.93 -0.24 -1.48
N LEU A 148 2.25 1.06 -1.45
CA LEU A 148 1.24 2.11 -1.32
C LEU A 148 0.30 2.17 -2.53
N HIS A 149 0.83 2.02 -3.75
CA HIS A 149 0.01 1.93 -4.95
C HIS A 149 -0.93 0.72 -4.89
N TYR A 150 -0.43 -0.44 -4.44
CA TYR A 150 -1.24 -1.63 -4.28
C TYR A 150 -2.39 -1.41 -3.29
N TYR A 151 -2.09 -0.86 -2.12
CA TYR A 151 -3.09 -0.65 -1.07
C TYR A 151 -4.11 0.43 -1.45
N TYR A 152 -3.69 1.50 -2.10
CA TYR A 152 -4.62 2.50 -2.64
C TYR A 152 -5.58 1.86 -3.64
N GLY A 153 -5.07 1.20 -4.68
CA GLY A 153 -5.94 0.58 -5.69
C GLY A 153 -6.87 -0.47 -5.09
N TRP A 154 -6.35 -1.33 -4.21
CA TRP A 154 -7.16 -2.34 -3.54
C TRP A 154 -8.24 -1.76 -2.62
N LEU A 155 -7.92 -0.66 -1.92
CA LEU A 155 -8.87 0.03 -1.08
C LEU A 155 -9.98 0.68 -1.92
N THR A 156 -9.63 1.38 -3.00
CA THR A 156 -10.59 1.98 -3.93
C THR A 156 -11.54 0.95 -4.53
N TYR A 157 -11.03 -0.22 -4.97
CA TYR A 157 -11.90 -1.31 -5.44
C TYR A 157 -12.92 -1.72 -4.39
N ARG A 158 -12.46 -1.98 -3.15
CA ARG A 158 -13.34 -2.43 -2.08
C ARG A 158 -14.40 -1.41 -1.71
N ILE A 159 -14.04 -0.14 -1.66
CA ILE A 159 -15.01 0.93 -1.39
C ILE A 159 -16.03 0.99 -2.53
N GLY A 160 -15.58 0.89 -3.78
CA GLY A 160 -16.45 0.89 -4.97
C GLY A 160 -17.42 -0.31 -5.08
N GLN A 161 -17.29 -1.32 -4.22
CA GLN A 161 -18.29 -2.41 -4.12
C GLN A 161 -19.59 -1.94 -3.46
N ASP A 162 -19.54 -0.92 -2.60
CA ASP A 162 -20.75 -0.32 -2.02
C ASP A 162 -21.38 0.65 -3.03
N GLU A 163 -22.67 0.44 -3.33
CA GLU A 163 -23.42 1.24 -4.30
C GLU A 163 -23.48 2.72 -3.93
N TYR A 164 -23.62 3.04 -2.64
CA TYR A 164 -23.64 4.42 -2.17
C TYR A 164 -22.31 5.11 -2.46
N TYR A 165 -21.18 4.46 -2.16
CA TYR A 165 -19.86 5.04 -2.43
C TYR A 165 -19.56 5.11 -3.92
N ARG A 166 -19.98 4.10 -4.71
CA ARG A 166 -19.85 4.16 -6.17
C ARG A 166 -20.59 5.36 -6.77
N ALA A 167 -21.79 5.66 -6.27
CA ALA A 167 -22.53 6.85 -6.67
C ALA A 167 -21.80 8.16 -6.27
N ARG A 168 -21.09 8.17 -5.13
CA ARG A 168 -20.25 9.31 -4.74
C ARG A 168 -19.05 9.50 -5.65
N PHE A 169 -18.28 8.45 -5.94
CA PHE A 169 -17.20 8.52 -6.93
C PHE A 169 -17.69 9.06 -8.28
N ALA A 170 -18.85 8.61 -8.75
CA ALA A 170 -19.42 9.08 -10.01
C ALA A 170 -19.78 10.58 -10.00
N GLN A 171 -20.20 11.14 -8.85
CA GLN A 171 -20.43 12.59 -8.70
C GLN A 171 -19.15 13.40 -8.90
N ASP A 172 -18.01 12.82 -8.51
CA ASP A 172 -16.68 13.40 -8.70
C ASP A 172 -16.06 13.06 -10.07
N GLY A 173 -16.81 12.38 -10.95
CA GLY A 173 -16.35 11.96 -12.28
C GLY A 173 -15.35 10.81 -12.26
N LEU A 174 -15.31 10.04 -11.18
CA LEU A 174 -14.40 8.92 -10.98
C LEU A 174 -15.13 7.57 -11.13
N ASP A 175 -14.45 6.59 -11.72
CA ASP A 175 -14.83 5.18 -11.66
C ASP A 175 -13.86 4.45 -10.73
N PRO A 176 -14.33 3.93 -9.57
CA PRO A 176 -13.45 3.27 -8.61
C PRO A 176 -12.83 1.96 -9.16
N LEU A 177 -13.47 1.29 -10.13
CA LEU A 177 -12.90 0.10 -10.75
C LEU A 177 -11.76 0.47 -11.70
N GLU A 178 -11.92 1.52 -12.50
CA GLU A 178 -10.86 2.06 -13.36
C GLU A 178 -9.70 2.58 -12.51
N GLU A 179 -9.97 3.41 -11.49
CA GLU A 179 -8.95 3.96 -10.62
C GLU A 179 -8.18 2.85 -9.90
N SER A 180 -8.88 1.85 -9.37
CA SER A 180 -8.24 0.66 -8.79
C SER A 180 -7.29 -0.04 -9.76
N TYR A 181 -7.74 -0.27 -11.00
CA TYR A 181 -6.93 -0.91 -12.04
C TYR A 181 -5.65 -0.14 -12.34
N LEU A 182 -5.72 1.19 -12.49
CA LEU A 182 -4.56 2.04 -12.77
C LEU A 182 -3.50 1.94 -11.68
N TYR A 183 -3.91 2.05 -10.41
CA TYR A 183 -2.98 1.99 -9.29
C TYR A 183 -2.42 0.59 -9.06
N LEU A 184 -3.23 -0.46 -9.21
CA LEU A 184 -2.73 -1.83 -9.10
C LEU A 184 -1.82 -2.23 -10.26
N LYS A 185 -2.06 -1.68 -11.45
CA LYS A 185 -1.15 -1.85 -12.59
C LYS A 185 0.19 -1.19 -12.29
N LYS A 186 0.17 0.07 -11.84
CA LYS A 186 1.38 0.79 -11.43
C LYS A 186 2.14 0.04 -10.33
N ALA A 187 1.43 -0.52 -9.37
CA ALA A 187 2.00 -1.34 -8.30
C ALA A 187 2.70 -2.59 -8.85
N SER A 188 2.06 -3.29 -9.79
CA SER A 188 2.64 -4.46 -10.45
C SER A 188 3.87 -4.09 -11.28
N ASP A 189 3.82 -2.99 -12.02
CA ASP A 189 4.94 -2.49 -12.83
C ASP A 189 6.15 -2.15 -11.94
N LEU A 190 5.92 -1.53 -10.78
CA LEU A 190 6.96 -1.21 -9.78
C LEU A 190 7.50 -2.47 -9.07
N LYS A 191 6.65 -3.47 -8.81
CA LYS A 191 7.06 -4.70 -8.13
C LYS A 191 7.91 -5.60 -9.02
N GLY A 192 7.63 -5.60 -10.32
CA GLY A 192 8.13 -6.62 -11.25
C GLY A 192 7.35 -7.95 -11.13
N PRO A 193 7.83 -9.02 -11.78
CA PRO A 193 7.13 -10.30 -11.84
C PRO A 193 6.84 -10.87 -10.45
N HIS A 194 5.56 -10.95 -10.08
CA HIS A 194 5.15 -11.48 -8.79
C HIS A 194 3.72 -12.02 -8.81
N TYR A 195 3.54 -13.29 -8.44
CA TYR A 195 2.26 -13.99 -8.57
C TYR A 195 1.08 -13.26 -7.92
N ALA A 196 1.28 -12.67 -6.73
CA ALA A 196 0.21 -11.98 -6.02
C ALA A 196 -0.28 -10.70 -6.73
N TYR A 197 0.62 -9.99 -7.43
CA TYR A 197 0.29 -8.77 -8.17
C TYR A 197 -0.38 -9.12 -9.49
N ASP A 198 0.16 -10.09 -10.23
CA ASP A 198 -0.46 -10.61 -11.44
C ASP A 198 -1.87 -11.16 -11.16
N ASN A 199 -2.04 -11.96 -10.11
CA ASN A 199 -3.37 -12.46 -9.75
C ASN A 199 -4.34 -11.33 -9.35
N ARG A 200 -3.86 -10.28 -8.69
CA ARG A 200 -4.71 -9.13 -8.33
C ARG A 200 -5.15 -8.37 -9.59
N LEU A 201 -4.28 -8.21 -10.57
CA LEU A 201 -4.62 -7.62 -11.86
C LEU A 201 -5.56 -8.49 -12.67
N ALA A 202 -5.33 -9.81 -12.69
CA ALA A 202 -6.23 -10.76 -13.32
C ALA A 202 -7.65 -10.62 -12.76
N PHE A 203 -7.77 -10.56 -11.43
CA PHE A 203 -9.04 -10.36 -10.76
C PHE A 203 -9.74 -9.07 -11.23
N LEU A 204 -9.06 -7.92 -11.24
CA LEU A 204 -9.69 -6.67 -11.69
C LEU A 204 -10.06 -6.69 -13.17
N LEU A 205 -9.22 -7.28 -14.03
CA LEU A 205 -9.51 -7.43 -15.44
C LEU A 205 -10.75 -8.31 -15.65
N HIS A 206 -10.89 -9.38 -14.88
CA HIS A 206 -12.12 -10.17 -14.88
C HIS A 206 -13.35 -9.32 -14.54
N GLU A 207 -13.29 -8.54 -13.45
CA GLU A 207 -14.40 -7.65 -13.04
C GLU A 207 -14.77 -6.64 -14.13
N LYS A 208 -13.77 -6.05 -14.80
CA LYS A 208 -13.98 -5.15 -15.96
C LYS A 208 -14.62 -5.88 -17.13
N GLY A 209 -14.24 -7.13 -17.37
CA GLY A 209 -14.82 -7.99 -18.39
C GLY A 209 -16.30 -8.28 -18.13
N VAL A 210 -16.65 -8.61 -16.89
CA VAL A 210 -18.04 -8.80 -16.46
C VAL A 210 -18.84 -7.52 -16.67
N TRP A 211 -18.34 -6.38 -16.19
CA TRP A 211 -19.02 -5.10 -16.36
C TRP A 211 -19.23 -4.73 -17.83
N ALA A 212 -18.20 -4.92 -18.67
CA ALA A 212 -18.31 -4.66 -20.11
C ALA A 212 -19.36 -5.57 -20.77
N GLN A 213 -19.43 -6.85 -20.37
CA GLN A 213 -20.42 -7.79 -20.87
C GLN A 213 -21.85 -7.41 -20.46
N GLU A 214 -22.06 -7.06 -19.19
CA GLU A 214 -23.36 -6.61 -18.66
C GLU A 214 -23.88 -5.35 -19.36
N ASN A 215 -22.96 -4.48 -19.80
CA ASN A 215 -23.27 -3.26 -20.55
C ASN A 215 -23.28 -3.46 -22.08
N GLY A 216 -23.26 -4.71 -22.56
CA GLY A 216 -23.35 -5.04 -23.99
C GLY A 216 -22.08 -4.76 -24.80
N ASN A 217 -20.98 -4.34 -24.17
CA ASN A 217 -19.69 -4.14 -24.83
C ASN A 217 -18.88 -5.44 -24.87
N ARG A 218 -19.31 -6.33 -25.78
CA ARG A 218 -18.72 -7.65 -25.96
C ARG A 218 -17.24 -7.64 -26.37
N VAL A 219 -16.83 -6.67 -27.19
CA VAL A 219 -15.43 -6.57 -27.65
C VAL A 219 -14.52 -6.29 -26.45
N ALA A 220 -14.87 -5.30 -25.63
CA ALA A 220 -14.11 -4.99 -24.43
C ALA A 220 -14.14 -6.16 -23.42
N ALA A 221 -15.29 -6.82 -23.24
CA ALA A 221 -15.40 -7.99 -22.38
C ALA A 221 -14.40 -9.10 -22.79
N LEU A 222 -14.35 -9.42 -24.08
CA LEU A 222 -13.43 -10.42 -24.63
C LEU A 222 -11.96 -10.03 -24.40
N GLU A 223 -11.60 -8.77 -24.61
CA GLU A 223 -10.24 -8.26 -24.37
C GLU A 223 -9.85 -8.38 -22.90
N PHE A 224 -10.73 -7.95 -22.00
CA PHE A 224 -10.48 -8.02 -20.56
C PHE A 224 -10.37 -9.45 -20.04
N PHE A 225 -11.23 -10.38 -20.50
CA PHE A 225 -11.14 -11.78 -20.09
C PHE A 225 -9.85 -12.45 -20.59
N LYS A 226 -9.41 -12.15 -21.83
CA LYS A 226 -8.11 -12.62 -22.34
C LYS A 226 -6.94 -12.06 -21.53
N ALA A 227 -6.97 -10.77 -21.22
CA ALA A 227 -5.93 -10.13 -20.41
C ALA A 227 -5.90 -10.72 -18.99
N SER A 228 -7.08 -10.92 -18.38
CA SER A 228 -7.22 -11.59 -17.08
C SER A 228 -6.56 -12.97 -17.09
N LYS A 229 -6.91 -13.80 -18.09
CA LYS A 229 -6.33 -15.14 -18.22
C LYS A 229 -4.81 -15.10 -18.35
N SER A 230 -4.27 -14.20 -19.18
CA SER A 230 -2.82 -14.05 -19.36
C SER A 230 -2.10 -13.68 -18.05
N HIS A 231 -2.69 -12.81 -17.23
CA HIS A 231 -2.17 -12.52 -15.89
C HIS A 231 -2.26 -13.74 -14.95
N MET A 232 -3.34 -14.53 -14.99
CA MET A 232 -3.42 -15.77 -14.19
C MET A 232 -2.37 -16.81 -14.61
N GLU A 233 -2.11 -16.95 -15.91
CA GLU A 233 -1.08 -17.86 -16.43
C GLU A 233 0.31 -17.45 -15.90
N ARG A 234 0.65 -16.17 -15.97
CA ARG A 234 1.90 -15.66 -15.38
C ARG A 234 1.94 -15.83 -13.87
N ALA A 235 0.85 -15.56 -13.17
CA ALA A 235 0.79 -15.78 -11.74
C ALA A 235 1.08 -17.26 -11.41
N SER A 236 0.48 -18.19 -12.15
CA SER A 236 0.64 -19.63 -11.94
C SER A 236 2.09 -20.11 -12.06
N THR A 237 2.89 -19.52 -12.96
CA THR A 237 4.31 -19.87 -13.13
C THR A 237 5.20 -19.27 -12.05
N LEU A 238 4.75 -18.19 -11.40
CA LEU A 238 5.49 -17.46 -10.37
C LEU A 238 5.15 -17.91 -8.94
N ILE A 239 4.14 -18.76 -8.75
CA ILE A 239 3.79 -19.27 -7.40
C ILE A 239 4.92 -20.20 -6.92
N PRO A 240 5.54 -19.91 -5.77
CA PRO A 240 6.58 -20.76 -5.21
C PRO A 240 6.01 -22.09 -4.75
N ASP A 241 6.82 -23.14 -4.72
CA ASP A 241 6.38 -24.42 -4.18
C ASP A 241 6.34 -24.42 -2.64
N GLY A 242 7.15 -23.58 -1.98
CA GLY A 242 7.31 -23.61 -0.52
C GLY A 242 8.00 -24.88 -0.02
N PRO A 243 8.34 -24.97 1.28
CA PRO A 243 9.01 -26.14 1.84
C PRO A 243 8.09 -27.39 1.78
N PRO A 244 8.52 -28.52 1.21
CA PRO A 244 7.70 -29.73 1.14
C PRO A 244 7.16 -30.16 2.51
N GLY A 245 5.88 -30.50 2.57
CA GLY A 245 5.20 -30.89 3.82
C GLY A 245 4.83 -29.74 4.76
N SER A 246 5.14 -28.49 4.42
CA SER A 246 4.69 -27.31 5.20
C SER A 246 3.27 -26.89 4.84
N GLU A 247 2.62 -26.16 5.76
CA GLU A 247 1.34 -25.50 5.49
C GLU A 247 1.44 -24.54 4.29
N ALA A 248 2.56 -23.83 4.16
CA ALA A 248 2.80 -22.93 3.03
C ALA A 248 2.78 -23.69 1.68
N HIS A 249 3.38 -24.89 1.63
CA HIS A 249 3.36 -25.72 0.43
C HIS A 249 1.94 -26.14 0.04
N LEU A 250 1.15 -26.59 1.01
CA LEU A 250 -0.26 -26.93 0.78
C LEU A 250 -1.07 -25.71 0.30
N ASN A 251 -0.83 -24.53 0.90
CA ASN A 251 -1.47 -23.29 0.50
C ASN A 251 -1.13 -22.90 -0.95
N PHE A 252 0.14 -23.04 -1.36
CA PHE A 252 0.55 -22.76 -2.74
C PHE A 252 -0.01 -23.77 -3.75
N LEU A 253 -0.08 -25.05 -3.40
CA LEU A 253 -0.72 -26.07 -4.24
C LEU A 253 -2.22 -25.78 -4.45
N ASN A 254 -2.94 -25.53 -3.35
CA ASN A 254 -4.36 -25.17 -3.39
C ASN A 254 -4.59 -23.90 -4.21
N TYR A 255 -3.67 -22.94 -4.12
CA TYR A 255 -3.75 -21.71 -4.86
C TYR A 255 -3.50 -21.92 -6.37
N LYS A 256 -2.50 -22.72 -6.77
CA LYS A 256 -2.28 -23.14 -8.17
C LYS A 256 -3.53 -23.82 -8.74
N GLU A 257 -4.11 -24.76 -7.99
CA GLU A 257 -5.33 -25.47 -8.41
C GLU A 257 -6.54 -24.53 -8.59
N SER A 258 -6.68 -23.55 -7.68
CA SER A 258 -7.70 -22.51 -7.77
C SER A 258 -7.55 -21.67 -9.05
N LEU A 259 -6.32 -21.28 -9.40
CA LEU A 259 -6.06 -20.57 -10.66
C LEU A 259 -6.41 -21.42 -11.88
N THR A 260 -6.06 -22.71 -11.88
CA THR A 260 -6.40 -23.63 -12.98
C THR A 260 -7.91 -23.68 -13.22
N ARG A 261 -8.72 -23.78 -12.17
CA ARG A 261 -10.19 -23.76 -12.29
C ARG A 261 -10.69 -22.44 -12.87
N LYS A 262 -10.21 -21.31 -12.36
CA LYS A 262 -10.60 -19.97 -12.85
C LYS A 262 -10.20 -19.73 -14.32
N MET A 263 -9.04 -20.24 -14.75
CA MET A 263 -8.62 -20.14 -16.14
C MET A 263 -9.51 -20.97 -17.07
N ALA A 264 -9.97 -22.15 -16.63
CA ALA A 264 -10.93 -22.95 -17.37
C ALA A 264 -12.30 -22.25 -17.50
N ASP A 265 -12.74 -21.54 -16.45
CA ASP A 265 -13.96 -20.72 -16.51
C ASP A 265 -13.81 -19.57 -17.52
N LEU A 266 -12.68 -18.86 -17.49
CA LEU A 266 -12.36 -17.82 -18.46
C LEU A 266 -12.32 -18.35 -19.90
N ASP A 267 -11.78 -19.55 -20.11
CA ASP A 267 -11.77 -20.17 -21.44
C ASP A 267 -13.18 -20.41 -21.99
N ARG A 268 -14.12 -20.81 -21.14
CA ARG A 268 -15.53 -20.96 -21.53
C ARG A 268 -16.13 -19.62 -21.92
N LEU A 269 -15.97 -18.58 -21.08
CA LEU A 269 -16.48 -17.23 -21.35
C LEU A 269 -15.90 -16.66 -22.65
N ILE A 270 -14.60 -16.81 -22.87
CA ILE A 270 -13.91 -16.35 -24.09
C ILE A 270 -14.48 -17.06 -25.31
N GLN A 271 -14.69 -18.38 -25.26
CA GLN A 271 -15.27 -19.13 -26.39
C GLN A 271 -16.72 -18.71 -26.69
N GLU A 272 -17.55 -18.50 -25.67
CA GLU A 272 -18.93 -18.04 -25.82
C GLU A 272 -18.98 -16.65 -26.50
N LEU A 273 -18.13 -15.73 -26.04
CA LEU A 273 -17.97 -14.40 -26.61
C LEU A 273 -17.24 -14.38 -27.95
N GLN A 274 -16.68 -15.49 -28.43
CA GLN A 274 -16.15 -15.58 -29.79
C GLN A 274 -17.17 -16.16 -30.78
N ARG A 275 -18.14 -16.94 -30.30
CA ARG A 275 -19.14 -17.64 -31.13
C ARG A 275 -20.43 -16.86 -31.35
N SER A 276 -20.79 -15.96 -30.45
CA SER A 276 -22.00 -15.12 -30.54
C SER A 276 -21.88 -14.08 -31.67
#